data_AF-A0A937HCL3-F1
#
_entry.id   AF-A0A937HCL3-F1
#
_cell.length_a   1.000
_cell.length_b   1.000
_cell.length_c   1.000
_cell.angle_alpha   90.00
_cell.angle_beta   90.00
_cell.angle_gamma   90.00
#
_symmetry.space_group_name_H-M   'P 1'
#
loop_
_entity.id
_entity.type
_entity.pdbx_description
1 polymer ?
#
loop_
_entity_poly.entity_id
_entity_poly.type
_entity_poly.pdbx_seq_one_letter_code
_entity_poly.pdbx_strand_id
1 'polypeptide(L)'
;GKLDWRKIAATSYQESHWNPKATSPTGVRGMMMLTRPTAKQMRVKNRLDPIQSIRGGAQYLGSLVQRIPAAVPEHEKMWFALASYNIGFGHIKDAQKLTKKKGLNPHAWMDIKKILPLLHQRKYYRQTRYGYARGKEAVHYVDNIRRYYDTLVWLDTHKNKHLTEEQILQEILAETASPTITQKDASEFNWIPSSIRHLWDADPTKDSRF
;
A
#
# COMPACT_ATOMS: atom_id res chain seq x y z
N GLY A 1 -2.04 13.38 7.94
CA GLY A 1 -3.50 13.10 7.99
C GLY A 1 -3.71 11.70 8.51
N LYS A 2 -4.91 11.33 8.98
CA LYS A 2 -5.21 10.00 9.58
C LYS A 2 -5.11 8.79 8.61
N LEU A 3 -4.79 9.00 7.33
CA LEU A 3 -4.63 7.90 6.37
C LEU A 3 -3.22 7.34 6.45
N ASP A 4 -3.13 6.01 6.56
CA ASP A 4 -1.88 5.26 6.48
C ASP A 4 -1.12 5.60 5.19
N TRP A 5 0.15 6.00 5.33
CA TRP A 5 1.00 6.40 4.21
C TRP A 5 1.16 5.28 3.19
N ARG A 6 1.14 4.00 3.62
CA ARG A 6 1.27 2.83 2.75
C ARG A 6 0.09 2.71 1.79
N LYS A 7 -1.12 3.12 2.20
CA LYS A 7 -2.31 3.17 1.32
C LYS A 7 -2.16 4.24 0.25
N ILE A 8 -1.59 5.39 0.61
CA ILE A 8 -1.31 6.47 -0.35
C ILE A 8 -0.24 6.02 -1.34
N ALA A 9 0.83 5.39 -0.87
CA ALA A 9 1.89 4.85 -1.72
C ALA A 9 1.37 3.77 -2.68
N ALA A 10 0.57 2.81 -2.19
CA ALA A 10 -0.08 1.78 -3.00
C ALA A 10 -1.01 2.39 -4.08
N THR A 11 -1.79 3.40 -3.70
CA THR A 11 -2.65 4.13 -4.65
C THR A 11 -1.83 4.82 -5.73
N SER A 12 -0.78 5.54 -5.32
CA SER A 12 0.16 6.22 -6.23
C SER A 12 0.84 5.26 -7.20
N TYR A 13 1.17 4.05 -6.74
CA TYR A 13 1.75 3.00 -7.57
C TYR A 13 0.76 2.50 -8.62
N GLN A 14 -0.49 2.22 -8.23
CA GLN A 14 -1.53 1.82 -9.18
C GLN A 14 -1.81 2.91 -10.23
N GLU A 15 -1.75 4.19 -9.84
CA GLU A 15 -2.05 5.30 -10.75
C GLU A 15 -0.94 5.55 -11.78
N SER A 16 0.32 5.48 -11.38
CA SER A 16 1.43 5.95 -12.22
C SER A 16 2.71 5.11 -12.16
N HIS A 17 2.72 4.02 -11.39
CA HIS A 17 3.94 3.32 -11.00
C HIS A 17 4.99 4.29 -10.40
N TRP A 18 4.51 5.24 -9.60
CA TRP A 18 5.29 6.34 -9.01
C TRP A 18 6.01 7.25 -10.01
N ASN A 19 5.52 7.35 -11.25
CA ASN A 19 6.05 8.28 -12.24
C ASN A 19 5.41 9.68 -12.09
N PRO A 20 6.16 10.70 -11.62
CA PRO A 20 5.61 12.06 -11.47
C PRO A 20 5.29 12.74 -12.81
N LYS A 21 5.84 12.23 -13.92
CA LYS A 21 5.62 12.74 -15.28
C LYS A 21 4.54 11.97 -16.04
N ALA A 22 3.84 11.03 -15.39
CA ALA A 22 2.78 10.26 -16.04
C ALA A 22 1.69 11.17 -16.62
N THR A 23 1.22 10.82 -17.82
CA THR A 23 0.13 11.51 -18.51
C THR A 23 -0.78 10.49 -19.20
N SER A 24 -2.07 10.79 -19.31
CA SER A 24 -3.02 9.98 -20.08
C SER A 24 -3.64 10.76 -21.25
N PRO A 25 -4.21 10.06 -22.25
CA PRO A 25 -5.05 10.67 -23.29
C PRO A 25 -6.29 11.37 -22.72
N THR A 26 -6.79 10.94 -21.55
CA THR A 26 -7.94 11.53 -20.86
C THR A 26 -7.58 12.80 -20.06
N GLY A 27 -6.31 13.21 -20.04
CA GLY A 27 -5.86 14.47 -19.46
C GLY A 27 -5.56 14.44 -17.96
N VAL A 28 -5.60 13.26 -17.31
CA VAL A 28 -5.05 13.08 -15.96
C VAL A 28 -3.52 13.06 -16.00
N ARG A 29 -2.88 13.56 -14.94
CA ARG A 29 -1.42 13.73 -14.88
C ARG A 29 -0.85 13.58 -13.48
N GLY A 30 0.43 13.21 -13.42
CA GLY A 30 1.21 13.18 -12.20
C GLY A 30 1.13 11.86 -11.46
N MET A 31 1.82 11.79 -10.33
CA MET A 31 1.97 10.54 -9.57
C MET A 31 0.64 9.96 -9.07
N MET A 32 -0.32 10.82 -8.73
CA MET A 32 -1.68 10.43 -8.31
C MET A 32 -2.72 10.58 -9.43
N MET A 33 -2.29 10.83 -10.67
CA MET A 33 -3.16 10.97 -11.85
C MET A 33 -4.37 11.88 -11.63
N LEU A 34 -4.12 13.10 -11.14
CA LEU A 34 -5.17 14.06 -10.83
C LEU A 34 -5.76 14.66 -12.12
N THR A 35 -7.09 14.79 -12.17
CA THR A 35 -7.76 15.62 -13.17
C THR A 35 -7.49 17.11 -12.91
N ARG A 36 -7.77 17.98 -13.89
CA ARG A 36 -7.70 19.44 -13.66
C ARG A 36 -8.70 19.91 -12.58
N PRO A 37 -9.99 19.50 -12.59
CA PRO A 37 -10.93 19.85 -11.53
C PRO A 37 -10.48 19.39 -10.14
N THR A 38 -10.02 18.14 -10.02
CA THR A 38 -9.53 17.60 -8.74
C THR A 38 -8.31 18.38 -8.24
N ALA A 39 -7.34 18.65 -9.12
CA ALA A 39 -6.17 19.46 -8.76
C ALA A 39 -6.56 20.86 -8.29
N LYS A 40 -7.49 21.53 -8.98
CA LYS A 40 -8.03 22.84 -8.56
C LYS A 40 -8.70 22.75 -7.19
N GLN A 41 -9.57 21.76 -6.97
CA GLN A 41 -10.27 21.55 -5.71
C GLN A 41 -9.28 21.33 -4.54
N MET A 42 -8.20 20.59 -4.79
CA MET A 42 -7.16 20.27 -3.80
C MET A 42 -6.03 21.31 -3.75
N ARG A 43 -6.17 22.44 -4.44
CA ARG A 43 -5.18 23.53 -4.47
C ARG A 43 -3.79 23.07 -4.96
N VAL A 44 -3.73 22.10 -5.86
CA VAL A 44 -2.53 21.63 -6.56
C VAL A 44 -2.25 22.58 -7.73
N LYS A 45 -1.14 23.32 -7.65
CA LYS A 45 -0.73 24.26 -8.71
C LYS A 45 -0.03 23.53 -9.85
N ASN A 46 0.82 22.56 -9.53
CA ASN A 46 1.51 21.73 -10.52
C ASN A 46 1.21 20.25 -10.26
N ARG A 47 0.49 19.60 -11.19
CA ARG A 47 0.17 18.16 -11.09
C ARG A 47 1.39 17.25 -11.30
N LEU A 48 2.43 17.74 -11.99
CA LEU A 48 3.66 17.01 -12.25
C LEU A 48 4.70 17.17 -11.13
N ASP A 49 4.44 18.06 -10.17
CA ASP A 49 5.22 18.13 -8.93
C ASP A 49 4.82 16.93 -8.04
N PRO A 50 5.76 16.01 -7.70
CA PRO A 50 5.43 14.78 -6.98
C PRO A 50 4.79 15.05 -5.62
N ILE A 51 5.30 16.04 -4.87
CA ILE A 51 4.83 16.37 -3.52
C ILE A 51 3.39 16.90 -3.58
N GLN A 52 3.11 17.85 -4.47
CA GLN A 52 1.76 18.38 -4.67
C GLN A 52 0.81 17.31 -5.20
N SER A 53 1.26 16.45 -6.12
CA SER A 53 0.45 15.36 -6.66
C SER A 53 0.02 14.40 -5.56
N ILE A 54 0.98 13.91 -4.76
CA ILE A 54 0.72 13.00 -3.63
C ILE A 54 -0.18 13.66 -2.60
N ARG A 55 0.14 14.88 -2.17
CA ARG A 55 -0.65 15.61 -1.17
C ARG A 55 -2.08 15.83 -1.65
N GLY A 56 -2.25 16.28 -2.90
CA GLY A 56 -3.57 16.51 -3.49
C GLY A 56 -4.39 15.23 -3.64
N GLY A 57 -3.76 14.14 -4.11
CA GLY A 57 -4.41 12.84 -4.21
C GLY A 57 -4.82 12.28 -2.83
N ALA A 58 -3.95 12.40 -1.83
CA ALA A 58 -4.26 11.98 -0.46
C ALA A 58 -5.40 12.79 0.16
N GLN A 59 -5.44 14.11 -0.05
CA GLN A 59 -6.55 14.97 0.39
C GLN A 59 -7.86 14.59 -0.31
N TYR A 60 -7.80 14.35 -1.63
CA TYR A 60 -8.98 13.96 -2.39
C TYR A 60 -9.52 12.61 -1.91
N LEU A 61 -8.65 11.61 -1.74
CA LEU A 61 -9.02 10.30 -1.20
C LEU A 61 -9.61 10.42 0.22
N GLY A 62 -9.02 11.22 1.09
CA GLY A 62 -9.57 11.51 2.42
C GLY A 62 -10.96 12.15 2.36
N SER A 63 -11.18 13.06 1.42
CA SER A 63 -12.51 13.65 1.19
C SER A 63 -13.54 12.63 0.70
N LEU A 64 -13.12 11.62 -0.07
CA LEU A 64 -13.99 10.53 -0.52
C LEU A 64 -14.37 9.63 0.66
N VAL A 65 -13.41 9.26 1.52
CA VAL A 65 -13.68 8.49 2.75
C VAL A 65 -14.74 9.19 3.62
N GLN A 66 -14.63 10.50 3.80
CA GLN A 66 -15.60 11.29 4.57
C GLN A 66 -17.00 11.34 3.94
N ARG A 67 -17.11 11.20 2.61
CA ARG A 67 -18.40 11.17 1.90
C ARG A 67 -19.08 9.81 1.98
N ILE A 68 -18.37 8.74 2.36
CA ILE A 68 -18.96 7.42 2.48
C ILE A 68 -19.93 7.41 3.68
N PRO A 69 -21.18 6.93 3.52
CA PRO A 69 -22.17 6.92 4.59
C PRO A 69 -21.68 6.21 5.86
N ALA A 70 -22.12 6.69 7.02
CA ALA A 70 -21.77 6.09 8.31
C ALA A 70 -22.24 4.63 8.47
N ALA A 71 -23.25 4.21 7.70
CA ALA A 71 -23.71 2.82 7.66
C ALA A 71 -22.68 1.84 7.05
N VAL A 72 -21.70 2.33 6.29
CA VAL A 72 -20.56 1.51 5.85
C VAL A 72 -19.59 1.35 7.01
N PRO A 73 -19.19 0.12 7.39
CA PRO A 73 -18.22 -0.11 8.44
C PRO A 73 -16.93 0.68 8.21
N GLU A 74 -16.36 1.26 9.27
CA GLU A 74 -15.21 2.17 9.16
C GLU A 74 -14.02 1.51 8.43
N HIS A 75 -13.75 0.24 8.71
CA HIS A 75 -12.68 -0.53 8.08
C HIS A 75 -12.91 -0.79 6.57
N GLU A 76 -14.14 -0.65 6.07
CA GLU A 76 -14.48 -0.82 4.66
C GLU A 76 -14.60 0.49 3.88
N LYS A 77 -14.75 1.63 4.56
CA LYS A 77 -14.92 2.95 3.88
C LYS A 77 -13.80 3.25 2.89
N MET A 78 -12.58 2.77 3.16
CA MET A 78 -11.46 2.91 2.24
C MET A 78 -11.72 2.25 0.88
N TRP A 79 -12.34 1.07 0.85
CA TRP A 79 -12.62 0.34 -0.41
C TRP A 79 -13.63 1.08 -1.26
N PHE A 80 -14.68 1.62 -0.63
CA PHE A 80 -15.66 2.48 -1.29
C PHE A 80 -15.02 3.78 -1.80
N ALA A 81 -14.09 4.37 -1.03
CA ALA A 81 -13.38 5.58 -1.43
C ALA A 81 -12.45 5.32 -2.62
N LEU A 82 -11.70 4.22 -2.63
CA LEU A 82 -10.85 3.83 -3.76
C LEU A 82 -11.67 3.56 -5.03
N ALA A 83 -12.78 2.84 -4.90
CA ALA A 83 -13.70 2.64 -6.02
C ALA A 83 -14.28 3.99 -6.51
N SER A 84 -14.65 4.88 -5.59
CA SER A 84 -15.11 6.24 -5.92
C SER A 84 -14.04 7.09 -6.58
N TYR A 85 -12.76 6.87 -6.26
CA TYR A 85 -11.63 7.56 -6.88
C TYR A 85 -11.55 7.18 -8.36
N ASN A 86 -11.67 5.88 -8.66
CA ASN A 86 -11.53 5.34 -10.01
C ASN A 86 -12.76 5.60 -10.91
N ILE A 87 -13.97 5.28 -10.43
CA ILE A 87 -15.20 5.40 -11.24
C ILE A 87 -16.11 6.54 -10.84
N GLY A 88 -15.78 7.31 -9.81
CA GLY A 88 -16.62 8.40 -9.33
C GLY A 88 -17.66 7.97 -8.29
N PHE A 89 -17.86 8.83 -7.29
CA PHE A 89 -18.80 8.59 -6.17
C PHE A 89 -20.27 8.43 -6.61
N GLY A 90 -20.66 9.04 -7.73
CA GLY A 90 -22.00 8.89 -8.30
C GLY A 90 -22.33 7.44 -8.64
N HIS A 91 -21.40 6.74 -9.29
CA HIS A 91 -21.58 5.35 -9.68
C HIS A 91 -21.51 4.38 -8.51
N ILE A 92 -20.80 4.72 -7.42
CA ILE A 92 -20.89 3.97 -6.16
C ILE A 92 -22.29 4.08 -5.56
N LYS A 93 -22.92 5.27 -5.58
CA LYS A 93 -24.32 5.42 -5.13
C LYS A 93 -25.29 4.63 -6.00
N ASP A 94 -25.08 4.58 -7.31
CA ASP A 94 -25.87 3.74 -8.22
C ASP A 94 -25.69 2.25 -7.89
N ALA A 95 -24.46 1.80 -7.66
CA ALA A 95 -24.18 0.44 -7.24
C ALA A 95 -24.90 0.10 -5.93
N GLN A 96 -24.80 0.95 -4.90
CA GLN A 96 -25.50 0.75 -3.62
C GLN A 96 -27.01 0.57 -3.78
N LYS A 97 -27.65 1.41 -4.61
CA LYS A 97 -29.09 1.28 -4.91
C LYS A 97 -29.41 -0.05 -5.59
N LEU A 98 -28.60 -0.44 -6.58
CA LEU A 98 -28.80 -1.70 -7.29
C LEU A 98 -28.55 -2.93 -6.39
N THR A 99 -27.57 -2.86 -5.49
CA THR A 99 -27.29 -3.88 -4.47
C THR A 99 -28.48 -4.08 -3.55
N LYS A 100 -29.05 -2.99 -3.02
CA LYS A 100 -30.28 -3.06 -2.22
C LYS A 100 -31.45 -3.66 -3.00
N LYS A 101 -31.65 -3.27 -4.26
CA LYS A 101 -32.70 -3.83 -5.14
C LYS A 101 -32.54 -5.34 -5.36
N LYS A 102 -31.32 -5.86 -5.27
CA LYS A 102 -30.99 -7.29 -5.40
C LYS A 102 -31.02 -8.05 -4.07
N GLY A 103 -31.47 -7.43 -2.98
CA GLY A 103 -31.53 -8.07 -1.65
C GLY A 103 -30.17 -8.29 -0.99
N LEU A 104 -29.13 -7.59 -1.45
CA LEU A 104 -27.78 -7.66 -0.89
C LEU A 104 -27.49 -6.44 0.01
N ASN A 105 -26.41 -6.50 0.79
CA ASN A 105 -26.04 -5.41 1.69
C ASN A 105 -25.34 -4.26 0.93
N PRO A 106 -25.96 -3.06 0.80
CA PRO A 106 -25.35 -1.92 0.09
C PRO A 106 -24.19 -1.26 0.86
N HIS A 107 -23.90 -1.73 2.07
CA HIS A 107 -22.86 -1.22 2.94
C HIS A 107 -21.67 -2.18 3.08
N ALA A 108 -21.76 -3.39 2.51
CA ALA A 108 -20.66 -4.35 2.47
C ALA A 108 -19.95 -4.30 1.12
N TRP A 109 -18.63 -4.09 1.14
CA TRP A 109 -17.78 -4.01 -0.05
C TRP A 109 -17.89 -5.28 -0.89
N MET A 110 -17.93 -6.46 -0.26
CA MET A 110 -18.06 -7.74 -0.95
C MET A 110 -19.32 -7.83 -1.81
N ASP A 111 -20.43 -7.23 -1.36
CA ASP A 111 -21.68 -7.22 -2.13
C ASP A 111 -21.65 -6.14 -3.21
N ILE A 112 -21.12 -4.95 -2.92
CA ILE A 112 -20.89 -3.92 -3.93
C ILE A 112 -19.99 -4.43 -5.06
N LYS A 113 -18.93 -5.17 -4.74
CA LYS A 113 -17.99 -5.76 -5.69
C LYS A 113 -18.69 -6.70 -6.69
N LYS A 114 -19.71 -7.45 -6.27
CA LYS A 114 -20.53 -8.29 -7.16
C LYS A 114 -21.40 -7.46 -8.12
N ILE A 115 -21.84 -6.28 -7.69
CA ILE A 115 -22.79 -5.44 -8.42
C ILE A 115 -22.12 -4.45 -9.38
N LEU A 116 -20.95 -3.92 -9.03
CA LEU A 116 -20.24 -2.94 -9.85
C LEU A 116 -20.10 -3.34 -11.32
N PRO A 117 -19.69 -4.57 -11.69
CA PRO A 117 -19.58 -4.98 -13.09
C PRO A 117 -20.91 -4.89 -13.87
N LEU A 118 -22.06 -4.97 -13.20
CA LEU A 118 -23.37 -4.88 -13.84
C LEU A 118 -23.64 -3.49 -14.40
N LEU A 119 -23.00 -2.44 -13.88
CA LEU A 119 -23.15 -1.06 -14.38
C LEU A 119 -22.56 -0.84 -15.78
N HIS A 120 -21.85 -1.83 -16.34
CA HIS A 120 -21.44 -1.83 -17.74
C HIS A 120 -22.57 -2.30 -18.68
N GLN A 121 -23.53 -3.06 -18.16
CA GLN A 121 -24.58 -3.68 -18.98
C GLN A 121 -25.81 -2.78 -19.09
N ARG A 122 -26.29 -2.53 -20.32
CA ARG A 122 -27.43 -1.65 -20.63
C ARG A 122 -28.70 -1.97 -19.84
N LYS A 123 -28.96 -3.25 -19.60
CA LYS A 123 -30.10 -3.72 -18.80
C LYS A 123 -30.13 -3.09 -17.40
N TYR A 124 -28.98 -2.86 -16.79
CA TYR A 124 -28.86 -2.32 -15.43
C TYR A 124 -28.62 -0.81 -15.43
N TYR A 125 -27.64 -0.30 -16.20
CA TYR A 125 -27.25 1.11 -16.07
C TYR A 125 -28.33 2.09 -16.52
N ARG A 126 -29.24 1.70 -17.42
CA ARG A 126 -30.35 2.58 -17.84
C ARG A 126 -31.34 2.88 -16.71
N GLN A 127 -31.32 2.09 -15.65
CA GLN A 127 -32.17 2.27 -14.47
C GLN A 127 -31.49 3.12 -13.38
N THR A 128 -30.25 3.55 -13.59
CA THR A 128 -29.45 4.26 -12.59
C THR A 128 -29.30 5.74 -12.94
N ARG A 129 -28.94 6.58 -11.96
CA ARG A 129 -28.94 8.04 -12.15
C ARG A 129 -27.75 8.52 -12.99
N TYR A 130 -26.60 7.89 -12.82
CA TYR A 130 -25.35 8.27 -13.48
C TYR A 130 -25.05 7.41 -14.72
N GLY A 131 -25.85 6.38 -14.97
CA GLY A 131 -25.77 5.57 -16.18
C GLY A 131 -24.54 4.67 -16.22
N TYR A 132 -24.04 4.48 -17.45
CA TYR A 132 -22.97 3.54 -17.76
C TYR A 132 -21.71 3.78 -16.92
N ALA A 133 -21.13 2.71 -16.38
CA ALA A 133 -19.84 2.75 -15.72
C ALA A 133 -19.01 1.48 -15.98
N ARG A 134 -17.69 1.66 -15.99
CA ARG A 134 -16.73 0.56 -16.10
C ARG A 134 -16.47 -0.10 -14.75
N GLY A 135 -17.51 -0.64 -14.12
CA GLY A 135 -17.41 -1.14 -12.74
C GLY A 135 -16.45 -2.30 -12.54
N LYS A 136 -16.16 -3.11 -13.58
CA LYS A 136 -15.11 -4.14 -13.52
C LYS A 136 -13.72 -3.53 -13.31
N GLU A 137 -13.42 -2.41 -13.98
CA GLU A 137 -12.16 -1.69 -13.80
C GLU A 137 -12.04 -1.17 -12.35
N ALA A 138 -13.13 -0.65 -11.77
CA ALA A 138 -13.16 -0.22 -10.37
C ALA A 138 -12.81 -1.33 -9.39
N VAL A 139 -13.38 -2.52 -9.61
CA VAL A 139 -13.11 -3.69 -8.77
C VAL A 139 -11.64 -4.09 -8.86
N HIS A 140 -11.11 -4.20 -10.09
CA HIS A 140 -9.70 -4.53 -10.29
C HIS A 140 -8.76 -3.49 -9.66
N TYR A 141 -9.10 -2.20 -9.78
CA TYR A 141 -8.36 -1.10 -9.20
C TYR A 141 -8.23 -1.23 -7.67
N VAL A 142 -9.33 -1.52 -6.98
CA VAL A 142 -9.32 -1.74 -5.53
C VAL A 142 -8.52 -2.99 -5.15
N ASP A 143 -8.71 -4.10 -5.88
CA ASP A 143 -8.01 -5.35 -5.61
C ASP A 143 -6.49 -5.21 -5.77
N ASN A 144 -6.02 -4.50 -6.80
CA ASN A 144 -4.59 -4.25 -7.01
C ASN A 144 -3.99 -3.39 -5.90
N ILE A 145 -4.67 -2.30 -5.52
CA ILE A 145 -4.18 -1.43 -4.42
C ILE A 145 -4.09 -2.19 -3.11
N ARG A 146 -5.03 -3.11 -2.84
CA ARG A 146 -4.96 -3.97 -1.66
C ARG A 146 -3.70 -4.84 -1.69
N ARG A 147 -3.40 -5.48 -2.83
CA ARG A 147 -2.16 -6.28 -2.98
C ARG A 147 -0.91 -5.44 -2.74
N TYR A 148 -0.81 -4.26 -3.36
CA TYR A 148 0.34 -3.36 -3.16
C TYR A 148 0.46 -2.91 -1.70
N TYR A 149 -0.66 -2.59 -1.07
CA TYR A 149 -0.70 -2.22 0.34
C TYR A 149 -0.22 -3.37 1.24
N ASP A 150 -0.70 -4.59 1.01
CA ASP A 150 -0.30 -5.77 1.78
C ASP A 150 1.23 -6.02 1.64
N THR A 151 1.78 -5.87 0.43
CA THR A 151 3.24 -5.91 0.20
C THR A 151 3.99 -4.82 0.96
N LEU A 152 3.49 -3.58 0.95
CA LEU A 152 4.12 -2.46 1.67
C LEU A 152 4.07 -2.65 3.19
N VAL A 153 2.95 -3.18 3.72
CA VAL A 153 2.84 -3.53 5.14
C VAL A 153 3.83 -4.64 5.49
N TRP A 154 3.93 -5.68 4.66
CA TRP A 154 4.91 -6.74 4.86
C TRP A 154 6.34 -6.18 4.86
N LEU A 155 6.73 -5.39 3.86
CA LEU A 155 8.07 -4.78 3.79
C LEU A 155 8.38 -3.88 4.99
N ASP A 156 7.43 -3.04 5.40
CA ASP A 156 7.58 -2.11 6.51
C ASP A 156 7.72 -2.87 7.85
N THR A 157 6.89 -3.90 8.07
CA THR A 157 6.99 -4.75 9.27
C THR A 157 8.26 -5.60 9.32
N HIS A 158 8.79 -6.05 8.18
CA HIS A 158 9.98 -6.89 8.13
C HIS A 158 11.28 -6.07 8.12
N LYS A 159 11.29 -4.88 7.52
CA LYS A 159 12.39 -3.91 7.70
C LYS A 159 12.58 -3.55 9.17
N ASN A 160 11.48 -3.39 9.91
CA ASN A 160 11.53 -3.11 11.34
C ASN A 160 11.86 -4.35 12.21
N LYS A 161 11.92 -5.55 11.61
CA LYS A 161 12.37 -6.79 12.28
C LYS A 161 13.83 -7.14 12.01
N HIS A 162 14.43 -6.60 10.95
CA HIS A 162 15.88 -6.70 10.76
C HIS A 162 16.55 -5.71 11.71
N LEU A 163 16.81 -6.22 12.91
CA LEU A 163 17.81 -5.72 13.84
C LEU A 163 19.10 -5.42 13.05
N THR A 164 19.74 -4.30 13.34
CA THR A 164 21.00 -3.90 12.71
C THR A 164 22.10 -4.92 13.03
N GLU A 165 23.14 -5.01 12.20
CA GLU A 165 24.35 -5.82 12.52
C GLU A 165 24.88 -5.48 13.91
N GLU A 166 24.80 -4.21 14.32
CA GLU A 166 25.11 -3.75 15.67
C GLU A 166 24.22 -4.36 16.75
N GLN A 167 22.91 -4.52 16.51
CA GLN A 167 21.99 -5.14 17.47
C GLN A 167 22.22 -6.65 17.57
N ILE A 168 22.50 -7.33 16.46
CA ILE A 168 22.87 -8.75 16.44
C ILE A 168 24.22 -8.95 17.15
N LEU A 169 25.21 -8.09 16.90
CA LEU A 169 26.49 -8.12 17.59
C LEU A 169 26.35 -7.82 19.09
N GLN A 170 25.50 -6.88 19.48
CA GLN A 170 25.25 -6.57 20.90
C GLN A 170 24.55 -7.74 21.63
N GLU A 171 23.66 -8.46 20.96
CA GLU A 171 22.95 -9.62 21.52
C GLU A 171 23.90 -10.83 21.64
N ILE A 172 24.76 -11.09 20.64
CA ILE A 172 25.84 -12.09 20.70
C ILE A 172 26.87 -11.74 21.80
N LEU A 173 27.25 -10.46 21.92
CA LEU A 173 28.18 -10.00 22.95
C LEU A 173 27.57 -10.10 24.37
N ALA A 174 26.26 -9.89 24.51
CA ALA A 174 25.55 -10.04 25.77
C ALA A 174 25.40 -11.52 26.19
N GLU A 175 25.20 -12.45 25.25
CA GLU A 175 25.17 -13.89 25.52
C GLU A 175 26.55 -14.47 25.86
N THR A 176 27.61 -14.01 25.17
CA THR A 176 29.00 -14.46 25.40
C THR A 176 29.65 -13.86 26.66
N ALA A 177 29.11 -12.77 27.19
CA ALA A 177 29.56 -12.15 28.44
C ALA A 177 28.97 -12.81 29.72
N SER A 178 28.08 -13.80 29.60
CA SER A 178 27.64 -14.61 30.74
C SER A 178 28.71 -15.67 31.09
N PRO A 179 29.19 -15.75 32.34
CA PRO A 179 30.29 -16.63 32.70
C PRO A 179 29.79 -18.06 32.90
N THR A 180 29.41 -18.77 31.83
CA THR A 180 29.23 -20.22 31.90
C THR A 180 29.43 -20.87 30.53
N ILE A 181 30.67 -20.94 30.04
CA ILE A 181 31.11 -22.06 29.20
C ILE A 181 32.49 -22.49 29.69
N THR A 182 32.51 -23.50 30.55
CA THR A 182 33.69 -24.32 30.81
C THR A 182 34.14 -24.95 29.49
N GLN A 183 35.44 -24.80 29.18
CA GLN A 183 36.16 -25.39 28.06
C GLN A 183 35.57 -26.75 27.63
N LYS A 184 35.09 -26.83 26.39
CA LYS A 184 34.97 -28.09 25.67
C LYS A 184 35.34 -27.92 24.21
N ASP A 185 36.45 -28.59 23.89
CA ASP A 185 36.96 -29.12 22.63
C ASP A 185 36.75 -28.35 21.31
N ALA A 186 37.89 -28.01 20.69
CA ALA A 186 38.04 -27.40 19.37
C ALA A 186 37.56 -28.29 18.18
N SER A 187 36.83 -29.38 18.44
CA SER A 187 36.32 -30.31 17.42
C SER A 187 34.92 -29.95 16.89
N GLU A 188 34.22 -28.98 17.49
CA GLU A 188 32.86 -28.57 17.06
C GLU A 188 32.82 -27.53 15.91
N PHE A 189 33.95 -26.98 15.47
CA PHE A 189 34.00 -25.89 14.46
C PHE A 189 34.19 -26.35 13.01
N ASN A 190 33.82 -27.59 12.69
CA ASN A 190 33.96 -28.15 11.33
C ASN A 190 32.98 -27.56 10.29
N TRP A 191 32.04 -26.70 10.71
CA TRP A 191 31.11 -26.01 9.81
C TRP A 191 31.63 -24.64 9.32
N ILE A 192 32.76 -24.15 9.83
CA ILE A 192 33.34 -22.87 9.38
C ILE A 192 33.98 -23.05 7.99
N PRO A 193 33.57 -22.27 6.97
CA PRO A 193 34.15 -22.31 5.63
C PRO A 193 35.66 -22.06 5.64
N SER A 194 36.42 -22.81 4.84
CA SER A 194 37.89 -22.69 4.75
C SER A 194 38.35 -21.28 4.33
N SER A 195 37.49 -20.52 3.65
CA SER A 195 37.73 -19.14 3.22
C SER A 195 37.75 -18.11 4.35
N ILE A 196 37.48 -18.49 5.60
CA ILE A 196 37.46 -17.57 6.75
C ILE A 196 38.21 -18.12 7.97
N ARG A 197 38.78 -19.32 7.87
CA ARG A 197 39.49 -20.01 8.96
C ARG A 197 40.77 -19.30 9.40
N HIS A 198 41.43 -18.60 8.48
CA HIS A 198 42.66 -17.82 8.72
C HIS A 198 42.46 -16.53 9.54
N LEU A 199 41.21 -16.10 9.75
CA LEU A 199 40.91 -14.97 10.65
C LEU A 199 40.86 -15.39 12.12
N TRP A 200 40.77 -16.70 12.41
CA TRP A 200 40.61 -17.23 13.77
C TRP A 200 41.92 -17.80 14.34
N ASP A 201 42.84 -18.23 13.49
CA ASP A 201 44.19 -18.69 13.88
C ASP A 201 45.16 -17.53 14.17
N ALA A 202 44.72 -16.27 14.04
CA ALA A 202 45.50 -15.10 14.40
C ALA A 202 45.54 -14.97 15.93
N ASP A 203 46.55 -15.57 16.55
CA ASP A 203 46.94 -15.32 17.93
C ASP A 203 47.12 -13.81 18.16
N PRO A 204 46.26 -13.14 18.96
CA PRO A 204 46.33 -11.71 19.18
C PRO A 204 47.57 -11.28 20.00
N THR A 205 48.43 -12.22 20.40
CA THR A 205 49.66 -11.92 21.17
C THR A 205 50.93 -11.92 20.33
N LYS A 206 50.84 -12.17 19.00
CA LYS A 206 52.00 -12.17 18.10
C LYS A 206 51.89 -11.14 16.97
N ASP A 207 51.67 -9.88 17.31
CA ASP A 207 52.26 -8.81 16.52
C ASP A 207 52.76 -7.68 17.40
N SER A 208 54.09 -7.65 17.57
CA SER A 208 54.83 -6.51 18.10
C SER A 208 55.85 -6.11 17.04
N ARG A 209 55.37 -5.32 16.07
CA ARG A 209 56.11 -4.27 15.35
C ARG A 209 55.22 -3.72 14.23
N PHE A 210 54.49 -2.64 14.54
CA PHE A 210 54.50 -1.33 13.86
C PHE A 210 53.38 -0.46 14.42
#